data_AF-A0A2X3EDC8-F1
#
_entry.id   AF-A0A2X3EDC8-F1
#
_cell.length_a   1.000
_cell.length_b   1.000
_cell.length_c   1.000
_cell.angle_alpha   90.00
_cell.angle_beta   90.00
_cell.angle_gamma   90.00
#
_symmetry.space_group_name_H-M   'P 1'
#
loop_
_entity.id
_entity.type
_entity.pdbx_description
1 polymer ?
#
loop_
_entity_poly.entity_id
_entity_poly.type
_entity_poly.pdbx_seq_one_letter_code
_entity_poly.pdbx_strand_id
1 'polypeptide(L)'
;MLPDDINLWYVRNSSGTMVPFSAFATSRWEPARRGWSATMATQRWRIVGEAAPGISTGTAMDMMEKLAAQLPTGFGLEWTAMSYQERLSGAQAPALYAISLLVVFLCLAALYESWSVPFSVMLVVPLGDWRPAGDLDARAGE
;
A
#
# COMPACT_ATOMS: atom_id res chain seq x y z
N MET A 1 -22.79 37.44 -7.90
CA MET A 1 -23.33 36.89 -9.16
C MET A 1 -23.98 35.56 -8.84
N LEU A 2 -25.30 35.54 -8.82
CA LEU A 2 -26.07 34.30 -8.76
C LEU A 2 -26.10 33.66 -10.16
N PRO A 3 -26.33 32.35 -10.28
CA PRO A 3 -26.47 31.67 -11.57
C PRO A 3 -27.52 32.32 -12.48
N ASP A 4 -28.59 32.87 -11.89
CA ASP A 4 -29.69 33.51 -12.60
C ASP A 4 -29.31 34.88 -13.20
N ASP A 5 -28.23 35.51 -12.71
CA ASP A 5 -27.78 36.81 -13.19
C ASP A 5 -27.29 36.76 -14.65
N ILE A 6 -26.95 35.56 -15.18
CA ILE A 6 -26.57 35.37 -16.58
C ILE A 6 -27.73 35.67 -17.54
N ASN A 7 -28.98 35.51 -17.07
CA ASN A 7 -30.18 35.79 -17.88
C ASN A 7 -30.42 37.29 -18.08
N LEU A 8 -29.77 38.14 -17.27
CA LEU A 8 -29.84 39.59 -17.38
C LEU A 8 -28.88 40.15 -18.44
N TRP A 9 -28.09 39.29 -19.09
CA TRP A 9 -27.10 39.69 -20.09
C TRP A 9 -27.72 39.69 -21.48
N TYR A 10 -27.45 40.76 -22.23
CA TYR A 10 -27.98 40.96 -23.57
C TYR A 10 -26.84 40.96 -24.59
N VAL A 11 -27.03 40.22 -25.69
CA VAL A 11 -26.09 40.17 -26.81
C VAL A 11 -26.78 40.76 -28.04
N ARG A 12 -26.01 41.51 -28.85
CA ARG A 12 -26.52 42.10 -30.08
C ARG A 12 -26.58 41.04 -31.19
N ASN A 13 -27.75 40.86 -31.78
CA ASN A 13 -27.96 39.99 -32.94
C ASN A 13 -27.51 40.68 -34.25
N SER A 14 -27.39 39.94 -35.35
CA SER A 14 -27.03 40.43 -36.69
C SER A 14 -27.97 41.53 -37.21
N SER A 15 -29.24 41.54 -36.77
CA SER A 15 -30.20 42.59 -37.07
C SER A 15 -30.09 43.82 -36.15
N GLY A 16 -29.07 43.89 -35.30
CA GLY A 16 -28.83 45.01 -34.38
C GLY A 16 -29.69 45.04 -33.13
N THR A 17 -30.63 44.10 -32.95
CA THR A 17 -31.48 43.98 -31.77
C THR A 17 -30.75 43.33 -30.60
N MET A 18 -31.13 43.68 -29.37
CA MET A 18 -30.58 43.08 -28.15
C MET A 18 -31.41 41.85 -27.78
N VAL A 19 -30.76 40.70 -27.63
CA VAL A 19 -31.40 39.42 -27.30
C VAL A 19 -30.86 38.94 -25.95
N PRO A 20 -31.72 38.55 -24.99
CA PRO A 20 -31.28 38.05 -23.70
C PRO A 20 -30.63 36.67 -23.83
N PHE A 21 -29.67 36.36 -22.96
CA PHE A 21 -28.95 35.08 -22.94
C PHE A 21 -29.89 33.87 -22.76
N SER A 22 -31.01 34.05 -22.05
CA SER A 22 -32.04 33.01 -21.83
C SER A 22 -32.78 32.57 -23.10
N ALA A 23 -32.71 33.35 -24.19
CA ALA A 23 -33.37 33.00 -25.46
C ALA A 23 -32.64 31.90 -26.25
N PHE A 24 -31.36 31.65 -25.96
CA PHE A 24 -30.52 30.72 -26.73
C PHE A 24 -29.57 29.85 -25.88
N ALA A 25 -29.50 30.05 -24.56
CA ALA A 25 -28.67 29.25 -23.66
C ALA A 25 -29.48 28.72 -22.48
N THR A 26 -29.06 27.56 -21.94
CA THR A 26 -29.65 26.95 -20.75
C THR A 26 -28.55 26.61 -19.77
N SER A 27 -28.71 26.97 -18.50
CA SER A 27 -27.79 26.60 -17.43
C SER A 27 -28.25 25.33 -16.73
N ARG A 28 -27.29 24.49 -16.34
CA ARG A 28 -27.53 23.36 -15.43
C ARG A 28 -26.35 23.19 -14.50
N TRP A 29 -26.62 22.73 -13.29
CA TRP A 29 -25.58 22.39 -12.35
C TRP A 29 -24.94 21.07 -12.75
N GLU A 30 -23.67 21.12 -13.12
CA GLU A 30 -22.86 19.94 -13.36
C GLU A 30 -21.73 19.86 -12.33
N PRO A 31 -21.47 18.67 -11.77
CA PRO A 31 -20.30 18.46 -10.94
C PRO A 31 -19.03 18.55 -11.82
N ALA A 32 -18.35 19.68 -11.76
CA ALA A 32 -17.07 19.85 -12.43
C ALA A 32 -15.97 19.04 -11.73
N ARG A 33 -15.15 18.32 -12.51
CA ARG A 33 -13.98 17.61 -12.00
C ARG A 33 -12.92 18.64 -11.58
N ARG A 34 -12.86 18.98 -10.30
CA ARG A 34 -11.79 19.83 -9.75
C ARG A 34 -10.48 19.06 -9.77
N GLY A 35 -9.53 19.49 -10.60
CA GLY A 35 -8.20 18.89 -10.71
C GLY A 35 -7.99 18.08 -11.97
N TRP A 36 -7.98 18.75 -13.12
CA TRP A 36 -7.27 18.23 -14.29
C TRP A 36 -5.80 18.64 -14.15
N SER A 37 -4.97 17.78 -13.58
CA SER A 37 -3.51 17.92 -13.68
C SER A 37 -3.08 17.25 -14.98
N ALA A 38 -2.65 18.04 -15.96
CA ALA A 38 -2.20 17.55 -17.26
C ALA A 38 -0.82 16.85 -17.21
N THR A 39 -0.29 16.54 -16.02
CA THR A 39 1.12 16.17 -15.81
C THR A 39 1.32 14.76 -15.23
N MET A 40 0.38 13.82 -15.34
CA MET A 40 0.63 12.44 -14.89
C MET A 40 0.24 11.39 -15.93
N ALA A 41 1.23 10.58 -16.32
CA ALA A 41 1.11 9.49 -17.29
C ALA A 41 0.24 8.31 -16.80
N THR A 42 -0.22 8.31 -15.54
CA THR A 42 -1.23 7.37 -15.03
C THR A 42 -2.06 8.05 -13.94
N GLN A 43 -3.39 7.89 -13.99
CA GLN A 43 -4.26 8.31 -12.89
C GLN A 43 -4.09 7.34 -11.73
N ARG A 44 -3.50 7.80 -10.63
CA ARG A 44 -3.30 7.00 -9.42
C ARG A 44 -4.17 7.52 -8.29
N TRP A 45 -4.71 6.61 -7.49
CA TRP A 45 -5.47 6.89 -6.28
C TRP A 45 -4.73 6.27 -5.10
N ARG A 46 -4.54 7.05 -4.02
CA ARG A 46 -3.89 6.58 -2.80
C ARG A 46 -4.96 6.14 -1.80
N ILE A 47 -4.89 4.89 -1.36
CA ILE A 47 -5.67 4.35 -0.25
C ILE A 47 -4.72 4.13 0.92
N VAL A 48 -5.16 4.51 2.12
CA VAL A 48 -4.46 4.28 3.38
C VAL A 48 -5.42 3.54 4.30
N GLY A 49 -4.90 2.55 5.01
CA GLY A 49 -5.66 1.74 5.97
C GLY A 49 -4.72 0.98 6.88
N GLU A 50 -5.29 0.40 7.92
CA GLU A 50 -4.58 -0.39 8.93
C GLU A 50 -5.14 -1.81 8.96
N ALA A 51 -4.34 -2.76 9.44
CA ALA A 51 -4.79 -4.12 9.67
C ALA A 51 -5.82 -4.16 10.81
N ALA A 52 -6.78 -5.08 10.73
CA ALA A 52 -7.71 -5.29 11.83
C ALA A 52 -6.97 -5.78 13.09
N PRO A 53 -7.46 -5.47 14.31
CA PRO A 53 -6.84 -5.94 15.54
C PRO A 53 -6.64 -7.47 15.56
N GLY A 54 -5.43 -7.91 15.93
CA GLY A 54 -5.07 -9.33 15.97
C GLY A 54 -4.66 -9.94 14.62
N ILE A 55 -4.62 -9.16 13.53
CA ILE A 55 -4.16 -9.62 12.21
C ILE A 55 -2.83 -8.94 11.88
N SER A 56 -1.89 -9.68 11.29
CA SER A 56 -0.62 -9.12 10.85
C SER A 56 -0.81 -8.17 9.65
N THR A 57 0.03 -7.15 9.58
CA THR A 57 0.11 -6.21 8.45
C THR A 57 0.40 -6.94 7.13
N GLY A 58 1.26 -7.95 7.13
CA GLY A 58 1.49 -8.82 5.96
C GLY A 58 0.23 -9.52 5.47
N THR A 59 -0.58 -10.09 6.37
CA THR A 59 -1.87 -10.71 5.99
C THR A 59 -2.86 -9.69 5.41
N ALA A 60 -2.88 -8.47 5.94
CA ALA A 60 -3.71 -7.39 5.39
C ALA A 60 -3.23 -6.99 3.98
N MET A 61 -1.92 -6.93 3.74
CA MET A 61 -1.36 -6.67 2.41
C MET A 61 -1.73 -7.76 1.40
N ASP A 62 -1.62 -9.04 1.78
CA ASP A 62 -2.01 -10.16 0.90
C ASP A 62 -3.50 -10.11 0.54
N MET A 63 -4.36 -9.71 1.48
CA MET A 63 -5.78 -9.53 1.22
C MET A 63 -6.06 -8.38 0.26
N MET A 64 -5.33 -7.27 0.38
CA MET A 64 -5.45 -6.15 -0.55
C MET A 64 -5.00 -6.53 -1.97
N GLU A 65 -3.96 -7.36 -2.12
CA GLU A 65 -3.56 -7.91 -3.42
C GLU A 65 -4.67 -8.80 -4.02
N LYS A 66 -5.33 -9.64 -3.21
CA LYS A 66 -6.46 -10.47 -3.66
C LYS A 66 -7.67 -9.63 -4.08
N LEU A 67 -7.96 -8.55 -3.37
CA LEU A 67 -9.02 -7.61 -3.74
C LEU A 67 -8.66 -6.88 -5.02
N ALA A 68 -7.40 -6.44 -5.15
CA ALA A 68 -6.91 -5.78 -6.34
C ALA A 68 -7.01 -6.67 -7.60
N ALA A 69 -6.76 -7.96 -7.45
CA ALA A 69 -6.87 -8.94 -8.53
C ALA A 69 -8.32 -9.14 -9.05
N GLN A 70 -9.33 -8.71 -8.29
CA GLN A 70 -10.74 -8.77 -8.72
C GLN A 70 -11.17 -7.54 -9.54
N LEU A 71 -10.31 -6.52 -9.66
CA LEU A 71 -10.62 -5.34 -10.46
C LEU A 71 -10.54 -5.66 -11.97
N PRO A 72 -11.26 -4.89 -12.81
CA PRO A 72 -11.16 -5.00 -14.27
C PRO A 72 -9.71 -4.86 -14.76
N THR A 73 -9.43 -5.46 -15.91
CA THR A 73 -8.11 -5.35 -16.56
C THR A 73 -7.73 -3.89 -16.81
N GLY A 74 -6.54 -3.48 -16.40
CA GLY A 74 -6.05 -2.10 -16.52
C GLY A 74 -5.83 -1.39 -15.18
N PHE A 75 -6.29 -1.96 -14.06
CA PHE A 75 -5.91 -1.53 -12.73
C PHE A 75 -4.68 -2.30 -12.23
N GLY A 76 -3.68 -1.56 -11.76
CA GLY A 76 -2.51 -2.10 -11.08
C GLY A 76 -2.50 -1.67 -9.62
N LEU A 77 -1.95 -2.52 -8.76
CA LEU A 77 -1.66 -2.19 -7.37
C LEU A 77 -0.17 -1.93 -7.22
N GLU A 78 0.18 -0.85 -6.53
CA GLU A 78 1.56 -0.51 -6.19
C GLU A 78 1.65 -0.17 -4.71
N TRP A 79 2.53 -0.87 -4.00
CA TRP A 79 2.86 -0.57 -2.61
C TRP A 79 3.80 0.63 -2.54
N THR A 80 3.56 1.55 -1.60
CA THR A 80 4.39 2.75 -1.43
C THR A 80 4.80 2.93 0.03
N ALA A 81 5.91 3.64 0.27
CA ALA A 81 6.41 3.99 1.60
C ALA A 81 6.59 2.77 2.55
N MET A 82 5.90 2.76 3.69
CA MET A 82 6.08 1.76 4.75
C MET A 82 5.74 0.35 4.27
N SER A 83 4.64 0.16 3.54
CA SER A 83 4.24 -1.15 3.01
C SER A 83 5.26 -1.70 2.00
N TYR A 84 5.93 -0.82 1.24
CA TYR A 84 7.00 -1.23 0.34
C TYR A 84 8.24 -1.72 1.10
N GLN A 85 8.62 -1.01 2.17
CA GLN A 85 9.74 -1.41 3.03
C GLN A 85 9.44 -2.71 3.80
N GLU A 86 8.20 -2.91 4.22
CA GLU A 86 7.75 -4.14 4.87
C GLU A 86 7.88 -5.34 3.93
N ARG A 87 7.46 -5.20 2.67
CA ARG A 87 7.67 -6.22 1.63
C ARG A 87 9.16 -6.53 1.40
N LEU A 88 10.00 -5.50 1.34
CA LEU A 88 11.45 -5.67 1.14
C LEU A 88 12.13 -6.35 2.33
N SER A 89 11.81 -5.92 3.55
CA SER A 89 12.41 -6.46 4.78
C SER A 89 11.98 -7.90 5.04
N GLY A 90 10.72 -8.24 4.79
CA GLY A 90 10.21 -9.61 4.91
C GLY A 90 10.92 -10.61 3.99
N ALA A 91 11.33 -10.19 2.79
CA ALA A 91 12.02 -11.06 1.83
C ALA A 91 13.49 -11.33 2.17
N GLN A 92 14.15 -10.46 2.97
CA GLN A 92 15.59 -10.58 3.25
C GLN A 92 15.91 -11.40 4.50
N ALA A 93 14.99 -11.44 5.48
CA ALA A 93 15.22 -12.13 6.74
C ALA A 93 15.58 -13.63 6.56
N PRO A 94 14.89 -14.43 5.71
CA PRO A 94 15.22 -15.84 5.56
C PRO A 94 16.61 -16.09 4.96
N ALA A 95 17.02 -15.27 3.98
CA ALA A 95 18.32 -15.38 3.34
C ALA A 95 19.46 -15.04 4.31
N LEU A 96 19.27 -14.01 5.14
CA LEU A 96 20.21 -13.63 6.19
C LEU A 96 20.39 -14.76 7.21
N TYR A 97 19.31 -15.37 7.69
CA TYR A 97 19.39 -16.51 8.61
C TYR A 97 20.08 -17.72 7.97
N ALA A 98 19.77 -18.03 6.71
CA ALA A 98 20.40 -19.15 6.01
C ALA A 98 21.92 -18.94 5.88
N ILE A 99 22.37 -17.74 5.50
CA ILE A 99 23.79 -17.42 5.37
C ILE A 99 24.47 -17.44 6.74
N SER A 100 23.84 -16.88 7.77
CA SER A 100 24.38 -16.88 9.13
C SER A 100 24.56 -18.30 9.66
N LEU A 101 23.54 -19.16 9.52
CA LEU A 101 23.60 -20.57 9.92
C LEU A 101 24.67 -21.34 9.15
N LEU A 102 24.83 -21.07 7.86
CA LEU A 102 25.87 -21.67 7.03
C LEU A 102 27.27 -21.27 7.50
N VAL A 103 27.49 -19.99 7.83
CA VAL A 103 28.78 -19.51 8.33
C VAL A 103 29.09 -20.14 9.69
N VAL A 104 28.14 -20.18 10.62
CA VAL A 104 28.31 -20.84 11.92
C VAL A 104 28.59 -22.34 11.75
N PHE A 105 27.88 -23.01 10.84
CA PHE A 105 28.12 -24.41 10.49
C PHE A 105 29.56 -24.64 10.01
N LEU A 106 30.04 -23.83 9.06
CA LEU A 106 31.39 -23.93 8.51
C LEU A 106 32.46 -23.66 9.55
N CYS A 107 32.27 -22.66 10.42
CA CYS A 107 33.20 -22.36 11.51
C CYS A 107 33.30 -23.52 12.51
N LEU A 108 32.17 -24.13 12.90
CA LEU A 108 32.17 -25.29 13.79
C LEU A 108 32.78 -26.53 13.10
N ALA A 109 32.47 -26.76 11.83
CA ALA A 109 33.04 -27.86 11.07
C ALA A 109 34.57 -27.77 10.97
N ALA A 110 35.09 -26.56 10.74
CA ALA A 110 36.53 -26.31 10.67
C ALA A 110 37.21 -26.40 12.05
N LEU A 111 36.57 -25.93 13.12
CA LEU A 111 37.15 -25.95 14.47
C LEU A 111 37.19 -27.36 15.07
N TYR A 112 36.14 -28.15 14.86
CA TYR A 112 36.01 -29.52 15.38
C TYR A 112 36.48 -30.59 14.40
N GLU A 113 36.95 -30.19 13.21
CA GLU A 113 37.40 -31.07 12.12
C GLU A 113 36.35 -32.14 11.72
N SER A 114 35.08 -31.88 12.02
CA SER A 114 34.01 -32.88 11.96
C SER A 114 32.70 -32.25 11.54
N TRP A 115 32.03 -32.92 10.59
CA TRP A 115 30.73 -32.53 10.05
C TRP A 115 29.56 -32.94 10.96
N SER A 116 29.80 -33.81 11.95
CA SER A 116 28.75 -34.35 12.84
C SER A 116 28.43 -33.43 14.02
N VAL A 117 29.42 -32.70 14.53
CA VAL A 117 29.26 -31.77 15.67
C VAL A 117 28.34 -30.59 15.31
N PRO A 118 28.51 -29.89 14.17
CA PRO A 118 27.64 -28.79 13.77
C PRO A 118 26.18 -29.22 13.57
N PHE A 119 25.96 -30.42 13.04
CA PHE A 119 24.62 -31.00 12.87
C PHE A 119 23.90 -31.22 14.20
N SER A 120 24.63 -31.71 15.21
CA SER A 120 24.09 -31.92 16.55
C SER A 120 23.69 -30.60 17.22
N VAL A 121 24.46 -29.53 17.00
CA VAL A 121 24.16 -28.19 17.52
C VAL A 121 22.94 -27.59 16.82
N MET A 122 22.81 -27.76 15.49
CA MET A 122 21.64 -27.27 14.75
C MET A 122 20.32 -27.92 15.23
N LEU A 123 20.34 -29.18 15.65
CA LEU A 123 19.17 -29.87 16.19
C LEU A 123 18.74 -29.36 17.58
N VAL A 124 19.61 -28.66 18.30
CA VAL A 124 19.30 -28.04 19.60
C VAL A 124 18.60 -26.69 19.44
N VAL A 125 18.83 -25.96 18.34
CA VAL A 125 18.28 -24.62 18.12
C VAL A 125 16.74 -24.57 18.26
N PRO A 126 15.95 -25.48 17.65
CA PRO A 126 14.49 -25.48 17.79
C PRO A 126 14.01 -25.75 19.22
N LEU A 127 14.83 -26.40 20.07
CA LEU A 127 14.51 -26.68 21.46
C LEU A 127 14.74 -25.44 22.35
N GLY A 128 15.61 -24.51 21.94
CA GLY A 128 15.86 -23.25 22.64
C GLY A 128 14.74 -22.22 22.46
N ASP A 129 14.07 -22.22 21.30
CA ASP A 129 12.94 -21.33 20.99
C ASP A 129 11.63 -21.71 21.68
N TRP A 130 11.62 -22.75 22.53
CA TRP A 130 10.43 -23.21 23.26
C TRP A 130 10.00 -22.27 24.41
N ARG A 131 10.48 -21.03 24.49
CA ARG A 131 9.95 -20.08 25.50
C ARG A 131 8.49 -19.75 25.18
N PRO A 132 7.51 -20.05 26.06
CA PRO A 132 6.11 -19.75 25.78
C PRO A 132 5.90 -18.24 25.67
N ALA A 133 5.34 -17.81 24.54
CA ALA A 133 5.13 -16.41 24.17
C ALA A 133 4.18 -15.63 25.11
N GLY A 134 3.52 -16.29 26.07
CA GLY A 134 2.61 -15.65 27.03
C GLY A 134 3.29 -14.80 28.11
N ASP A 135 4.62 -14.83 28.20
CA ASP A 135 5.38 -14.15 29.27
C ASP A 135 5.71 -12.67 28.94
N LEU A 136 5.46 -12.22 27.70
CA LEU A 136 5.78 -10.85 27.26
C LEU A 136 4.63 -9.86 27.48
N ASP A 137 3.39 -10.34 27.52
CA ASP A 137 2.20 -9.49 27.75
C ASP A 137 2.03 -9.11 29.23
N ALA A 138 2.60 -9.89 30.15
CA ALA A 138 2.46 -9.68 31.59
C ALA A 138 3.33 -8.54 32.14
N ARG A 139 4.32 -8.04 31.38
CA ARG A 139 5.28 -7.01 31.85
C ARG A 139 5.07 -5.61 31.27
N ALA A 140 4.13 -5.44 30.33
CA ALA A 140 3.83 -4.13 29.73
C ALA A 140 2.69 -3.38 30.44
N GLY A 141 2.15 -3.94 31.53
CA GLY A 141 1.03 -3.40 32.30
C GLY A 141 1.38 -2.86 33.70
N GLU A 142 2.66 -2.72 34.04
CA GLU A 142 3.13 -2.03 35.25
C GLU A 142 3.80 -0.69 34.90
#